data_AF-A0A7C3CGD8-F1
#
_entry.id   AF-A0A7C3CGD8-F1
#
_cell.length_a   1.000
_cell.length_b   1.000
_cell.length_c   1.000
_cell.angle_alpha   90.00
_cell.angle_beta   90.00
_cell.angle_gamma   90.00
#
_symmetry.space_group_name_H-M   'P 1'
#
loop_
_entity.id
_entity.type
_entity.pdbx_description
1 polymer ?
#
loop_
_entity_poly.entity_id
_entity_poly.type
_entity_poly.pdbx_seq_one_letter_code
_entity_poly.pdbx_strand_id
1 'polypeptide(L)'
;MIKYLKVGDQIFQNIAPKTFTPVEFDEQGDPIQFEEQWTIPELANEAKARECFIDTLNWLTDRYFYAEAKARGGYLNMGEIEHDAAQGDSDAQFLRQLYDAVWAKEEELEAELSQMTLQQLLELDLESWARSAYDQVKANLETQSGGTA
;
A
#
# COMPACT_ATOMS: atom_id res chain seq x y z
N MET A 1 -10.15 9.03 -2.74
CA MET A 1 -8.85 9.75 -2.69
C MET A 1 -7.80 8.67 -2.54
N ILE A 2 -7.03 8.42 -3.59
CA ILE A 2 -5.91 7.46 -3.53
C ILE A 2 -4.67 8.28 -3.17
N LYS A 3 -4.05 8.02 -2.03
CA LYS A 3 -2.99 8.88 -1.50
C LYS A 3 -1.60 8.58 -2.07
N TYR A 4 -1.29 7.31 -2.31
CA TYR A 4 -0.10 6.91 -3.07
C TYR A 4 -0.46 5.79 -4.03
N LEU A 5 0.11 5.84 -5.24
CA LEU A 5 0.08 4.72 -6.18
C LEU A 5 1.44 4.60 -6.87
N LYS A 6 1.94 3.39 -6.92
CA LYS A 6 3.11 2.99 -7.70
C LYS A 6 2.66 2.47 -9.07
N VAL A 7 3.27 3.01 -10.11
CA VAL A 7 3.07 2.56 -11.50
C VAL A 7 4.45 2.35 -12.11
N GLY A 8 4.90 1.10 -12.17
CA GLY A 8 6.29 0.80 -12.49
C GLY A 8 7.21 1.47 -11.45
N ASP A 9 8.24 2.20 -11.89
CA ASP A 9 9.18 2.85 -10.97
C ASP A 9 8.71 4.22 -10.44
N GLN A 10 7.53 4.69 -10.84
CA GLN A 10 7.02 6.01 -10.47
C GLN A 10 6.05 5.92 -9.29
N ILE A 11 6.17 6.87 -8.36
CA ILE A 11 5.27 7.01 -7.21
C ILE A 11 4.47 8.31 -7.38
N PHE A 12 3.15 8.17 -7.47
CA PHE A 12 2.21 9.28 -7.59
C PHE A 12 1.58 9.58 -6.24
N GLN A 13 1.53 10.85 -5.87
CA GLN A 13 0.92 11.32 -4.62
C GLN A 13 -0.37 12.09 -4.94
N ASN A 14 -1.43 11.87 -4.17
CA ASN A 14 -2.73 12.54 -4.32
C ASN A 14 -3.36 12.38 -5.71
N ILE A 15 -3.66 11.14 -6.09
CA ILE A 15 -4.23 10.86 -7.40
C ILE A 15 -5.71 11.22 -7.40
N ALA A 16 -6.05 12.25 -8.19
CA ALA A 16 -7.42 12.46 -8.62
C ALA A 16 -7.73 11.40 -9.68
N PRO A 17 -8.74 10.54 -9.50
CA PRO A 17 -9.01 9.45 -10.42
C PRO A 17 -9.21 10.00 -11.84
N LYS A 18 -10.00 11.07 -11.98
CA LYS A 18 -10.30 11.64 -13.28
C LYS A 18 -10.29 13.16 -13.25
N THR A 19 -9.97 13.75 -14.39
CA THR A 19 -10.12 15.16 -14.71
C THR A 19 -11.19 15.36 -15.76
N PHE A 20 -11.85 16.51 -15.72
CA PHE A 20 -12.79 16.92 -16.75
C PHE A 20 -12.06 17.82 -17.75
N THR A 21 -11.84 17.31 -18.95
CA THR A 21 -11.20 18.05 -20.03
C THR A 21 -12.27 18.62 -20.95
N PRO A 22 -12.30 19.93 -21.24
CA PRO A 22 -13.20 20.48 -22.23
C PRO A 22 -12.97 19.85 -23.60
N VAL A 23 -14.03 19.40 -24.26
CA VAL A 23 -13.98 18.81 -25.61
C VAL A 23 -14.77 19.60 -26.64
N GLU A 24 -15.63 20.51 -26.21
CA GLU A 24 -16.38 21.43 -27.08
C GLU A 24 -16.50 22.81 -26.42
N PHE A 25 -16.40 23.87 -27.23
CA PHE A 25 -16.47 25.27 -26.82
C PHE A 25 -17.53 26.01 -27.65
N ASP A 26 -18.21 26.99 -27.06
CA ASP A 26 -19.14 27.86 -27.77
C ASP A 26 -18.42 28.95 -28.59
N GLU A 27 -19.20 29.81 -29.27
CA GLU A 27 -18.70 30.92 -30.08
C GLU A 27 -17.97 32.00 -29.25
N GLN A 28 -18.18 32.05 -27.94
CA GLN A 28 -17.51 32.95 -27.00
C GLN A 28 -16.21 32.35 -26.43
N GLY A 29 -15.96 31.06 -26.68
CA GLY A 29 -14.81 30.32 -26.17
C GLY A 29 -15.03 29.71 -24.79
N ASP A 30 -16.27 29.68 -24.30
CA ASP A 30 -16.61 29.02 -23.05
C ASP A 30 -16.83 27.51 -23.27
N PRO A 31 -16.34 26.64 -22.37
CA PRO A 31 -16.47 25.19 -22.53
C PRO A 31 -17.91 24.73 -22.28
N ILE A 32 -18.49 24.04 -23.28
CA ILE A 32 -19.90 23.57 -23.25
C ILE A 32 -20.02 22.05 -23.10
N GLN A 33 -18.97 21.30 -23.42
CA GLN A 33 -18.91 19.86 -23.21
C GLN A 33 -17.57 19.46 -22.59
N PHE A 34 -17.62 18.52 -21.65
CA PHE A 34 -16.45 17.96 -20.98
C PHE A 34 -16.42 16.44 -21.17
N GLU A 35 -15.23 15.90 -21.33
CA GLU A 35 -14.98 14.46 -21.25
C GLU A 35 -14.24 14.15 -19.95
N GLU A 36 -14.63 13.04 -19.34
CA GLU A 36 -13.99 12.53 -18.14
C GLU A 36 -12.78 11.66 -18.55
N GLN A 37 -11.58 12.07 -18.15
CA GLN A 37 -10.34 11.37 -18.50
C GLN A 37 -9.58 10.96 -17.26
N TRP A 38 -9.06 9.72 -17.24
CA TRP A 38 -8.15 9.25 -16.19
C TRP A 38 -6.88 10.09 -16.18
N THR A 39 -6.44 10.52 -14.99
CA THR A 39 -5.20 11.30 -14.86
C THR A 39 -3.95 10.47 -15.09
N ILE A 40 -4.07 9.15 -14.93
CA ILE A 40 -3.03 8.15 -15.17
C ILE A 40 -3.58 7.13 -16.18
N PRO A 41 -3.05 7.07 -17.41
CA PRO A 41 -3.57 6.19 -18.46
C PRO A 41 -3.61 4.70 -18.08
N GLU A 42 -2.67 4.23 -17.28
CA GLU A 42 -2.60 2.85 -16.80
C GLU A 42 -3.83 2.46 -15.96
N LEU A 43 -4.49 3.43 -15.31
CA LEU A 43 -5.72 3.20 -14.55
C LEU A 43 -6.97 3.07 -15.42
N ALA A 44 -6.91 3.40 -16.72
CA ALA A 44 -8.04 3.26 -17.63
C ALA A 44 -8.35 1.79 -17.97
N ASN A 45 -7.39 0.88 -17.74
CA ASN A 45 -7.56 -0.55 -17.92
C ASN A 45 -7.67 -1.23 -16.55
N GLU A 46 -8.78 -1.93 -16.30
CA GLU A 46 -9.04 -2.56 -14.99
C GLU A 46 -7.97 -3.58 -14.57
N ALA A 47 -7.49 -4.42 -15.49
CA ALA A 47 -6.45 -5.39 -15.18
C ALA A 47 -5.14 -4.69 -14.82
N LYS A 48 -4.80 -3.62 -15.55
CA LYS A 48 -3.59 -2.82 -15.27
C LYS A 48 -3.72 -2.03 -13.98
N ALA A 49 -4.91 -1.50 -13.68
CA ALA A 49 -5.19 -0.86 -12.41
C ALA A 49 -4.98 -1.83 -11.24
N ARG A 50 -5.50 -3.06 -11.33
CA ARG A 50 -5.26 -4.09 -10.30
C ARG A 50 -3.76 -4.35 -10.09
N GLU A 51 -3.01 -4.55 -11.17
CA GLU A 51 -1.56 -4.71 -11.09
C GLU A 51 -0.88 -3.53 -10.38
N CYS A 52 -1.28 -2.29 -10.68
CA CYS A 52 -0.72 -1.11 -10.02
C CYS A 52 -1.06 -1.06 -8.52
N PHE A 53 -2.27 -1.44 -8.13
CA PHE A 53 -2.65 -1.49 -6.71
C PHE A 53 -1.89 -2.58 -5.96
N ILE A 54 -1.67 -3.74 -6.58
CA ILE A 54 -0.86 -4.84 -6.02
C ILE A 54 0.62 -4.43 -5.88
N ASP A 55 1.21 -3.82 -6.91
CA ASP A 55 2.59 -3.30 -6.84
C ASP A 55 2.73 -2.21 -5.76
N THR A 56 1.70 -1.36 -5.63
CA THR A 56 1.66 -0.36 -4.56
C THR A 56 1.55 -1.01 -3.18
N LEU A 57 0.73 -2.05 -3.03
CA LEU A 57 0.57 -2.77 -1.77
C LEU A 57 1.91 -3.38 -1.33
N ASN A 58 2.56 -4.14 -2.20
CA ASN A 58 3.90 -4.69 -1.98
C ASN A 58 4.91 -3.63 -1.53
N TRP A 59 4.96 -2.49 -2.22
CA TRP A 59 5.82 -1.37 -1.84
C TRP A 59 5.48 -0.78 -0.47
N LEU A 60 4.20 -0.67 -0.12
CA LEU A 60 3.76 -0.21 1.19
C LEU A 60 4.11 -1.21 2.30
N THR A 61 4.00 -2.52 2.04
CA THR A 61 4.37 -3.61 2.97
C THR A 61 5.83 -3.52 3.37
N ASP A 62 6.73 -3.43 2.39
CA ASP A 62 8.16 -3.25 2.63
C ASP A 62 8.43 -2.02 3.49
N ARG A 63 7.83 -0.89 3.12
CA ARG A 63 8.03 0.37 3.86
C ARG A 63 7.51 0.32 5.28
N TYR A 64 6.35 -0.29 5.49
CA TYR A 64 5.79 -0.48 6.81
C TYR A 64 6.76 -1.29 7.68
N PHE A 65 7.20 -2.45 7.17
CA PHE A 65 8.11 -3.32 7.90
C PHE A 65 9.43 -2.61 8.25
N TYR A 66 10.10 -1.98 7.28
CA TYR A 66 11.38 -1.32 7.53
C TYR A 66 11.26 -0.07 8.40
N ALA A 67 10.10 0.61 8.41
CA ALA A 67 9.84 1.68 9.36
C ALA A 67 9.81 1.15 10.80
N GLU A 68 9.14 0.01 11.02
CA GLU A 68 9.09 -0.65 12.33
C GLU A 68 10.46 -1.22 12.75
N ALA A 69 11.18 -1.87 11.83
CA ALA A 69 12.52 -2.39 12.07
C ALA A 69 13.50 -1.29 12.50
N LYS A 70 13.44 -0.14 11.82
CA LYS A 70 14.23 1.05 12.17
C LYS A 70 13.80 1.64 13.52
N ALA A 71 12.50 1.72 13.79
CA ALA A 71 11.99 2.31 15.02
C ALA A 71 12.33 1.47 16.26
N ARG A 72 12.34 0.14 16.12
CA ARG A 72 12.52 -0.78 17.25
C ARG A 72 13.98 -1.07 17.59
N GLY A 73 14.82 -1.34 16.59
CA GLY A 73 16.23 -1.71 16.80
C GLY A 73 17.22 -1.00 15.91
N GLY A 74 16.77 -0.06 15.06
CA GLY A 74 17.64 0.63 14.10
C GLY A 74 18.09 -0.24 12.93
N TYR A 75 17.45 -1.39 12.72
CA TYR A 75 17.78 -2.34 11.67
C TYR A 75 17.56 -1.76 10.27
N LEU A 76 18.49 -2.04 9.36
CA LEU A 76 18.45 -1.53 7.98
C LEU A 76 18.13 -2.62 6.95
N ASN A 77 18.24 -3.89 7.32
CA ASN A 77 18.02 -5.02 6.43
C ASN A 77 17.65 -6.29 7.20
N MET A 78 17.08 -7.27 6.50
CA MET A 78 16.70 -8.55 7.10
C MET A 78 17.88 -9.40 7.58
N GLY A 79 19.06 -9.28 6.96
CA GLY A 79 20.23 -10.07 7.37
C GLY A 79 20.71 -9.73 8.80
N GLU A 80 20.69 -8.45 9.17
CA GLU A 80 20.97 -8.01 10.54
C GLU A 80 19.94 -8.56 11.54
N ILE A 81 18.66 -8.50 11.17
CA ILE A 81 17.55 -9.00 12.00
C ILE A 81 17.68 -10.52 12.21
N GLU A 82 17.93 -11.29 11.15
CA GLU A 82 18.09 -12.74 11.26
C GLU A 82 19.29 -13.13 12.13
N HIS A 83 20.40 -12.42 11.97
CA HIS A 83 21.62 -12.66 12.74
C HIS A 83 21.39 -12.43 14.23
N ASP A 84 20.83 -11.27 14.61
CA ASP A 84 20.61 -10.90 16.01
C ASP A 84 19.51 -11.74 16.65
N ALA A 85 18.46 -12.09 15.89
CA ALA A 85 17.41 -12.99 16.36
C ALA A 85 17.96 -14.37 16.73
N ALA A 86 18.93 -14.88 15.97
CA ALA A 86 19.62 -16.14 16.26
C ALA A 86 20.52 -16.07 17.51
N GLN A 87 20.98 -14.88 17.89
CA GLN A 87 21.73 -14.65 19.12
C GLN A 87 20.83 -14.43 20.35
N GLY A 88 19.51 -14.37 20.16
CA GLY A 88 18.55 -14.22 21.26
C GLY A 88 18.09 -12.78 21.51
N ASP A 89 18.36 -11.85 20.59
CA ASP A 89 17.83 -10.49 20.71
C ASP A 89 16.30 -10.49 20.58
N SER A 90 15.61 -9.95 21.58
CA SER A 90 14.14 -9.99 21.66
C SER A 90 13.47 -9.12 20.60
N ASP A 91 14.10 -8.00 20.23
CA ASP A 91 13.55 -7.09 19.23
C ASP A 91 13.72 -7.66 17.83
N ALA A 92 14.89 -8.23 17.52
CA ALA A 92 15.12 -8.94 16.27
C ALA A 92 14.21 -10.17 16.13
N GLN A 93 14.00 -10.94 17.21
CA GLN A 93 13.07 -12.07 17.20
C GLN A 93 11.63 -11.64 16.92
N PHE A 94 11.18 -10.57 17.55
CA PHE A 94 9.87 -10.00 17.24
C PHE A 94 9.78 -9.52 15.80
N LEU A 95 10.79 -8.79 15.32
CA LEU A 95 10.80 -8.27 13.94
C LEU A 95 10.75 -9.39 12.91
N ARG A 96 11.42 -10.52 13.15
CA ARG A 96 11.28 -11.70 12.30
C ARG A 96 9.85 -12.22 12.26
N GLN A 97 9.17 -12.32 13.41
CA GLN A 97 7.77 -12.74 13.46
C GLN A 97 6.84 -11.72 12.79
N LEU A 98 7.11 -10.43 12.97
CA LEU A 98 6.35 -9.35 12.34
C LEU A 98 6.50 -9.41 10.82
N TYR A 99 7.70 -9.65 10.31
CA TYR A 99 7.97 -9.80 8.87
C TYR A 99 7.06 -10.87 8.27
N ASP A 100 7.13 -12.09 8.80
CA ASP A 100 6.34 -13.22 8.30
C ASP A 100 4.83 -12.94 8.37
N ALA A 101 4.37 -12.36 9.48
CA ALA A 101 2.94 -12.08 9.69
C ALA A 101 2.41 -10.95 8.80
N VAL A 102 3.20 -9.91 8.56
CA VAL A 102 2.84 -8.79 7.67
C VAL A 102 2.80 -9.25 6.22
N TRP A 103 3.74 -10.07 5.78
CA TRP A 103 3.72 -10.66 4.44
C TRP A 103 2.58 -11.64 4.24
N ALA A 104 2.28 -12.50 5.22
CA ALA A 104 1.09 -13.34 5.16
C ALA A 104 -0.20 -12.50 5.08
N LYS A 105 -0.23 -11.37 5.79
CA LYS A 105 -1.38 -10.45 5.70
C LYS A 105 -1.46 -9.74 4.36
N GLU A 106 -0.33 -9.38 3.77
CA GLU A 106 -0.22 -8.80 2.43
C GLU A 106 -0.86 -9.70 1.38
N GLU A 107 -0.56 -11.02 1.39
CA GLU A 107 -1.17 -11.99 0.47
C GLU A 107 -2.70 -12.02 0.57
N GLU A 108 -3.25 -11.90 1.79
CA GLU A 108 -4.71 -11.79 1.98
C GLU A 108 -5.28 -10.51 1.33
N LEU A 109 -4.59 -9.38 1.51
CA LEU A 109 -4.98 -8.09 0.94
C LEU A 109 -4.85 -8.09 -0.59
N GLU A 110 -3.83 -8.73 -1.17
CA GLU A 110 -3.71 -8.91 -2.63
C GLU A 110 -4.88 -9.72 -3.20
N ALA A 111 -5.30 -10.77 -2.49
CA ALA A 111 -6.45 -11.58 -2.88
C ALA A 111 -7.74 -10.73 -2.85
N GLU A 112 -7.91 -9.86 -1.85
CA GLU A 112 -9.02 -8.91 -1.80
C GLU A 112 -8.99 -7.92 -2.98
N LEU A 113 -7.83 -7.27 -3.24
CA LEU A 113 -7.65 -6.35 -4.36
C LEU A 113 -7.95 -7.01 -5.71
N SER A 114 -7.57 -8.27 -5.88
CA SER A 114 -7.80 -9.04 -7.11
C SER A 114 -9.28 -9.24 -7.45
N GLN A 115 -10.15 -9.18 -6.44
CA GLN A 115 -11.61 -9.30 -6.59
C GLN A 115 -12.33 -7.95 -6.67
N MET A 116 -11.63 -6.84 -6.40
CA MET A 116 -12.24 -5.51 -6.49
C MET A 116 -12.44 -5.08 -7.94
N THR A 117 -13.57 -4.42 -8.19
CA THR A 117 -13.83 -3.74 -9.46
C THR A 117 -12.93 -2.51 -9.60
N LEU A 118 -12.78 -2.01 -10.83
CA LEU A 118 -12.05 -0.77 -11.08
C LEU A 118 -12.53 0.36 -10.16
N GLN A 119 -13.83 0.61 -10.08
CA GLN A 119 -14.38 1.67 -9.24
C GLN A 119 -14.01 1.51 -7.75
N GLN A 120 -14.09 0.30 -7.21
CA GLN A 120 -13.74 0.04 -5.80
C GLN A 120 -12.27 0.32 -5.52
N LEU A 121 -11.37 -0.12 -6.40
CA LEU A 121 -9.94 0.19 -6.30
C LEU A 121 -9.72 1.70 -6.26
N LEU A 122 -10.41 2.43 -7.12
CA LEU A 122 -10.18 3.87 -7.27
C LEU A 122 -10.73 4.72 -6.12
N GLU A 123 -11.70 4.17 -5.39
CA GLU A 123 -12.24 4.77 -4.17
C GLU A 123 -11.41 4.41 -2.93
N LEU A 124 -10.61 3.35 -3.00
CA LEU A 124 -9.79 2.84 -1.91
C LEU A 124 -8.63 3.80 -1.55
N ASP A 125 -8.56 4.16 -0.27
CA ASP A 125 -7.35 4.73 0.34
C ASP A 125 -6.42 3.57 0.72
N LEU A 126 -5.66 3.07 -0.27
CA LEU A 126 -4.85 1.85 -0.15
C LEU A 126 -3.84 1.94 1.00
N GLU A 127 -3.18 3.09 1.18
CA GLU A 127 -2.22 3.32 2.26
C GLU A 127 -2.88 3.17 3.62
N SER A 128 -4.00 3.87 3.85
CA SER A 128 -4.68 3.84 5.14
C SER A 128 -5.25 2.46 5.45
N TRP A 129 -5.77 1.78 4.41
CA TRP A 129 -6.33 0.44 4.51
C TRP A 129 -5.25 -0.61 4.87
N ALA A 130 -4.15 -0.66 4.10
CA ALA A 130 -3.04 -1.57 4.36
C ALA A 130 -2.39 -1.30 5.72
N ARG A 131 -2.12 -0.03 6.04
CA ARG A 131 -1.55 0.37 7.33
C ARG A 131 -2.41 -0.08 8.51
N SER A 132 -3.72 0.08 8.43
CA SER A 132 -4.64 -0.38 9.47
C SER A 132 -4.57 -1.89 9.66
N ALA A 133 -4.45 -2.66 8.57
CA ALA A 133 -4.33 -4.11 8.64
C ALA A 133 -3.00 -4.54 9.28
N TYR A 134 -1.89 -3.90 8.92
CA TYR A 134 -0.58 -4.21 9.50
C TYR A 134 -0.44 -3.76 10.96
N ASP A 135 -1.01 -2.62 11.33
CA ASP A 135 -1.07 -2.15 12.73
C ASP A 135 -1.82 -3.18 13.60
N GLN A 136 -2.90 -3.79 13.08
CA GLN A 136 -3.64 -4.85 13.75
C GLN A 136 -2.78 -6.12 13.93
N VAL A 137 -2.04 -6.54 12.89
CA VAL A 137 -1.10 -7.68 12.96
C VAL A 137 -0.06 -7.45 14.05
N LYS A 138 0.57 -6.28 14.06
CA LYS A 138 1.56 -5.89 15.06
C LYS A 138 0.99 -5.93 16.48
N ALA A 139 -0.16 -5.29 16.71
CA ALA A 139 -0.80 -5.26 18.03
C ALA A 139 -1.14 -6.67 18.56
N ASN A 140 -1.58 -7.58 17.67
CA ASN A 140 -1.85 -8.96 18.03
C ASN A 140 -0.57 -9.69 18.49
N LEU A 141 0.55 -9.52 17.76
CA LEU A 141 1.84 -10.11 18.13
C LEU A 141 2.38 -9.55 19.45
N GLU A 142 2.25 -8.24 19.68
CA GLU A 142 2.64 -7.60 20.94
C GLU A 142 1.85 -8.17 22.13
N THR A 143 0.55 -8.39 21.95
CA THR A 143 -0.32 -8.95 22.99
C THR A 143 0.04 -10.41 23.30
N GLN A 144 0.36 -11.22 22.28
CA GLN A 144 0.80 -12.60 22.45
C GLN A 144 2.16 -12.68 23.17
N SER A 145 3.05 -11.73 22.90
CA SER A 145 4.38 -11.64 23.53
C SER A 145 4.31 -11.19 25.00
N GLY A 146 3.26 -10.45 25.38
CA GLY A 146 3.03 -9.96 26.75
C GLY A 146 2.16 -10.87 27.64
N GLY A 147 1.63 -11.97 27.11
CA GLY A 147 0.69 -12.88 27.79
C GLY A 147 1.30 -13.90 28.75
N THR A 148 2.59 -13.82 29.06
CA THR A 148 3.21 -14.62 30.14
C THR A 148 3.46 -13.75 31.36
N ALA A 149 2.44 -13.61 32.21
CA ALA A 149 2.58 -13.16 33.60
C ALA A 149 1.76 -14.08 34.50
#